data_AF-A0A439U2F4-F1
#
_entry.id   AF-A0A439U2F4-F1
#
_cell.length_a   1.000
_cell.length_b   1.000
_cell.length_c   1.000
_cell.angle_alpha   90.00
_cell.angle_beta   90.00
_cell.angle_gamma   90.00
#
_symmetry.space_group_name_H-M   'P 1'
#
loop_
_entity.id
_entity.type
_entity.pdbx_description
1 polymer ?
#
loop_
_entity_poly.entity_id
_entity_poly.type
_entity_poly.pdbx_seq_one_letter_code
_entity_poly.pdbx_strand_id
1 'polypeptide(L)'
;MGRLGAAMAAMMMFAGEASAQCMREGEELCQGGQTYRCEKTGSELTPIFQNLPCAVNVPSLSGSWVGSGHQSPAGDAGADWSIAMTISDSSASIDYPSLGCGGSLSQTSRDDTSVEYHESITYGQDKCIDGGNITVRFFKGNLSWTWVGQADGQPYNAVAVLKRK
;
A
#
# COMPACT_ATOMS: atom_id res chain seq x y z
N MET A 1 54.00 -22.31 -22.11
CA MET A 1 52.79 -21.45 -22.23
C MET A 1 51.61 -22.40 -22.06
N GLY A 2 50.70 -22.32 -21.10
CA GLY A 2 50.47 -21.38 -20.01
C GLY A 2 49.87 -22.11 -18.80
N ARG A 3 50.09 -21.55 -17.61
CA ARG A 3 49.54 -22.02 -16.34
C ARG A 3 48.11 -21.50 -16.21
N LEU A 4 47.12 -22.37 -16.09
CA LEU A 4 45.76 -21.99 -15.67
C LEU A 4 45.69 -22.12 -14.15
N GLY A 5 45.84 -20.98 -13.48
CA GLY A 5 45.70 -20.86 -12.04
C GLY A 5 44.24 -20.99 -11.63
N ALA A 6 44.00 -21.77 -10.58
CA ALA A 6 42.72 -21.89 -9.91
C ALA A 6 42.28 -20.53 -9.35
N ALA A 7 41.12 -20.04 -9.79
CA ALA A 7 40.47 -18.89 -9.17
C ALA A 7 39.65 -19.40 -7.96
N MET A 8 40.13 -19.13 -6.75
CA MET A 8 39.32 -19.23 -5.54
C MET A 8 38.28 -18.11 -5.56
N ALA A 9 37.01 -18.46 -5.81
CA ALA A 9 35.90 -17.56 -5.57
C ALA A 9 35.63 -17.51 -4.06
N ALA A 10 36.05 -16.43 -3.40
CA ALA A 10 35.69 -16.15 -2.02
C ALA A 10 34.18 -15.85 -1.95
N MET A 11 33.42 -16.77 -1.36
CA MET A 11 32.00 -16.62 -1.09
C MET A 11 31.85 -15.63 0.08
N MET A 12 31.61 -14.35 -0.21
CA MET A 12 31.25 -13.37 0.81
C MET A 12 29.82 -13.65 1.29
N MET A 13 29.71 -14.17 2.51
CA MET A 13 28.45 -14.30 3.23
C MET A 13 27.98 -12.90 3.61
N PHE A 14 27.07 -12.31 2.83
CA PHE A 14 26.32 -11.12 3.26
C PHE A 14 25.18 -11.57 4.18
N ALA A 15 25.50 -11.85 5.45
CA ALA A 15 24.52 -11.86 6.52
C ALA A 15 24.38 -10.42 7.02
N GLY A 16 23.67 -9.61 6.24
CA GLY A 16 23.32 -8.24 6.59
C GLY A 16 21.80 -8.12 6.65
N GLU A 17 21.18 -8.65 7.70
CA GLU A 17 19.95 -8.01 8.16
C GLU A 17 20.36 -6.56 8.45
N ALA A 18 19.74 -5.61 7.77
CA ALA A 18 19.96 -4.20 8.02
C ALA A 18 19.41 -3.87 9.42
N SER A 19 20.15 -4.22 10.47
CA SER A 19 19.90 -3.75 11.82
C SER A 19 20.03 -2.24 11.76
N ALA A 20 18.95 -1.50 12.06
CA ALA A 20 19.03 -0.06 12.18
C ALA A 20 20.14 0.27 13.19
N GLN A 21 21.23 0.86 12.71
CA GLN A 21 22.39 1.18 13.54
C GLN A 21 22.03 2.37 14.41
N CYS A 22 22.34 2.29 15.71
CA CYS A 22 22.19 3.41 16.63
C CYS A 22 23.01 4.60 16.14
N MET A 23 22.37 5.73 15.88
CA MET A 23 23.03 6.96 15.44
C MET A 23 23.29 7.91 16.60
N ARG A 24 22.49 7.81 17.68
CA ARG A 24 22.54 8.71 18.83
C ARG A 24 22.15 8.02 20.14
N GLU A 25 22.82 8.41 21.23
CA GLU A 25 22.42 8.01 22.58
C GLU A 25 21.03 8.57 22.94
N GLY A 26 20.15 7.72 23.45
CA GLY A 26 18.75 8.02 23.74
C GLY A 26 17.80 7.93 22.54
N GLU A 27 18.28 7.61 21.34
CA GLU A 27 17.42 7.30 20.19
C GLU A 27 16.60 6.04 20.44
N GLU A 28 15.34 6.03 20.01
CA GLU A 28 14.48 4.85 20.04
C GLU A 28 14.36 4.25 18.64
N LEU A 29 14.54 2.95 18.54
CA LEU A 29 14.42 2.16 17.32
C LEU A 29 13.27 1.17 17.48
N CYS A 30 12.50 0.96 16.42
CA CYS A 30 11.48 -0.07 16.38
C CYS A 30 11.96 -1.25 15.51
N GLN A 31 12.23 -2.39 16.14
CA GLN A 31 12.71 -3.59 15.47
C GLN A 31 11.85 -4.78 15.91
N GLY A 32 11.29 -5.52 14.95
CA GLY A 32 10.42 -6.67 15.26
C GLY A 32 9.20 -6.34 16.13
N GLY A 33 8.69 -5.10 16.09
CA GLY A 33 7.57 -4.66 16.93
C GLY A 33 7.95 -4.35 18.39
N GLN A 34 9.25 -4.26 18.69
CA GLN A 34 9.76 -3.94 20.02
C GLN A 34 10.64 -2.69 20.00
N THR A 35 10.52 -1.87 21.04
CA THR A 35 11.33 -0.68 21.25
C THR A 35 12.71 -1.06 21.75
N TYR A 36 13.72 -0.53 21.09
CA TYR A 36 15.10 -0.54 21.56
C TYR A 36 15.53 0.90 21.79
N ARG A 37 16.25 1.17 22.88
CA ARG A 37 16.83 2.48 23.17
C ARG A 37 18.33 2.38 23.00
N CYS A 38 18.90 3.27 22.21
CA CYS A 38 20.32 3.34 21.98
C CYS A 38 21.02 3.88 23.22
N GLU A 39 21.82 3.07 23.88
CA GLU A 39 22.55 3.42 25.09
C GLU A 39 24.04 3.20 24.89
N LYS A 40 24.86 3.92 25.65
CA LYS A 40 26.30 3.74 25.62
C LYS A 40 26.72 2.55 26.47
N THR A 41 27.27 1.52 25.83
CA THR A 41 27.85 0.36 26.49
C THR A 41 29.36 0.35 26.27
N GLY A 42 30.10 1.00 27.17
CA GLY A 42 31.54 1.20 27.03
C GLY A 42 31.86 2.28 25.98
N SER A 43 32.61 1.91 24.94
CA SER A 43 32.93 2.80 23.81
C SER A 43 31.95 2.70 22.64
N GLU A 44 30.98 1.79 22.71
CA GLU A 44 30.03 1.52 21.63
C GLU A 44 28.62 2.01 21.99
N LEU A 45 27.86 2.37 20.96
CA LEU A 45 26.43 2.67 21.03
C LEU A 45 25.67 1.43 20.60
N THR A 46 24.88 0.86 21.51
CA THR A 46 24.16 -0.39 21.26
C THR A 46 22.65 -0.23 21.54
N PRO A 47 21.79 -0.90 20.75
CA PRO A 47 20.35 -0.91 20.98
C PRO A 47 20.02 -1.82 22.16
N ILE A 48 19.50 -1.25 23.26
CA ILE A 48 19.06 -1.97 24.44
C ILE A 48 17.56 -2.21 24.36
N PHE A 49 17.14 -3.47 24.40
CA PHE A 49 15.73 -3.87 24.41
C PHE A 49 14.99 -3.27 25.61
N GLN A 50 13.90 -2.55 25.35
CA GLN A 50 13.13 -1.86 26.40
C GLN A 50 11.94 -2.68 26.93
N ASN A 51 11.67 -3.86 26.36
CA ASN A 51 10.47 -4.64 26.67
C ASN A 51 9.16 -3.82 26.54
N LEU A 52 9.15 -2.90 25.58
CA LEU A 52 8.02 -2.07 25.23
C LEU A 52 7.64 -2.36 23.77
N PRO A 53 6.36 -2.59 23.47
CA PRO A 53 5.94 -2.69 22.08
C PRO A 53 6.10 -1.34 21.40
N CYS A 54 6.59 -1.35 20.18
CA CYS A 54 6.53 -0.21 19.28
C CYS A 54 5.64 -0.55 18.09
N ALA A 55 4.92 0.45 17.61
CA ALA A 55 4.24 0.37 16.33
C ALA A 55 5.11 1.12 15.31
N VAL A 56 5.78 0.38 14.42
CA VAL A 56 6.23 0.99 13.16
C VAL A 56 4.95 1.30 12.38
N ASN A 57 4.58 2.57 12.28
CA ASN A 57 3.44 2.98 11.46
C ASN A 57 3.91 3.00 10.00
N VAL A 58 4.24 1.82 9.47
CA VAL A 58 4.56 1.66 8.05
C VAL A 58 3.27 1.94 7.29
N PRO A 59 3.28 2.93 6.37
CA PRO A 59 2.20 3.09 5.41
C PRO A 59 1.80 1.73 4.83
N SER A 60 0.61 1.26 5.19
CA SER A 60 0.11 -0.01 4.66
C SER A 60 -1.14 0.29 3.85
N LEU A 61 -1.05 -0.04 2.56
CA LEU A 61 -2.19 -0.06 1.65
C LEU A 61 -3.19 -1.15 2.04
N SER A 62 -2.71 -2.24 2.64
CA SER A 62 -3.56 -3.35 3.08
C SER A 62 -4.52 -2.90 4.19
N GLY A 63 -5.76 -3.36 4.09
CA GLY A 63 -6.85 -3.02 4.99
C GLY A 63 -8.17 -2.75 4.26
N SER A 64 -9.19 -2.42 5.05
CA SER A 64 -10.48 -1.97 4.56
C SER A 64 -10.59 -0.45 4.65
N TRP A 65 -11.09 0.15 3.59
CA TRP A 65 -11.10 1.58 3.36
C TRP A 65 -12.47 2.03 2.88
N VAL A 66 -12.95 3.16 3.41
CA VAL A 66 -14.28 3.70 3.08
C VAL A 66 -14.20 5.20 2.80
N GLY A 67 -15.05 5.67 1.90
CA GLY A 67 -15.15 7.09 1.58
C GLY A 67 -16.29 7.37 0.61
N SER A 68 -16.36 8.61 0.12
CA SER A 68 -17.29 9.02 -0.92
C SER A 68 -16.51 9.45 -2.15
N GLY A 69 -16.84 8.86 -3.30
CA GLY A 69 -16.33 9.26 -4.60
C GLY A 69 -17.17 10.38 -5.19
N HIS A 70 -16.50 11.29 -5.90
CA HIS A 70 -17.13 12.30 -6.74
C HIS A 70 -16.74 12.05 -8.19
N GLN A 71 -17.73 11.76 -9.04
CA GLN A 71 -17.58 11.46 -10.45
C GLN A 71 -17.92 12.67 -11.32
N SER A 72 -17.08 12.90 -12.33
CA SER A 72 -17.34 13.84 -13.41
C SER A 72 -17.09 13.15 -14.75
N PRO A 73 -18.01 13.25 -15.72
CA PRO A 73 -19.35 13.80 -15.59
C PRO A 73 -20.24 12.95 -14.66
N ALA A 74 -21.32 13.53 -14.16
CA ALA A 74 -22.30 12.80 -13.34
C ALA A 74 -22.97 11.71 -14.19
N GLY A 75 -23.20 10.54 -13.59
CA GLY A 75 -24.03 9.48 -14.19
C GLY A 75 -25.50 9.61 -13.77
N ASP A 76 -26.31 8.63 -14.17
CA ASP A 76 -27.76 8.61 -13.86
C ASP A 76 -28.06 8.60 -12.36
N ALA A 77 -27.20 7.96 -11.57
CA ALA A 77 -27.31 7.92 -10.11
C ALA A 77 -26.78 9.18 -9.41
N GLY A 78 -26.30 10.18 -10.17
CA GLY A 78 -25.67 11.39 -9.67
C GLY A 78 -24.14 11.37 -9.74
N ALA A 79 -23.52 12.37 -9.13
CA ALA A 79 -22.07 12.53 -9.10
C ALA A 79 -21.41 11.85 -7.88
N ASP A 80 -22.15 11.64 -6.79
CA ASP A 80 -21.59 11.21 -5.52
C ASP A 80 -22.08 9.83 -5.09
N TRP A 81 -21.16 8.97 -4.68
CA TRP A 81 -21.47 7.60 -4.25
C TRP A 81 -20.47 7.09 -3.21
N SER A 82 -20.90 6.13 -2.38
CA SER A 82 -20.06 5.53 -1.33
C SER A 82 -19.12 4.48 -1.90
N ILE A 83 -17.90 4.40 -1.37
CA ILE A 83 -16.86 3.44 -1.72
C ILE A 83 -16.54 2.60 -0.49
N ALA A 84 -16.46 1.28 -0.66
CA ALA A 84 -15.81 0.38 0.29
C ALA A 84 -14.79 -0.48 -0.46
N MET A 85 -13.51 -0.29 -0.16
CA MET A 85 -12.40 -0.99 -0.81
C MET A 85 -11.70 -1.89 0.21
N THR A 86 -11.35 -3.11 -0.19
CA THR A 86 -10.51 -4.00 0.62
C THR A 86 -9.27 -4.37 -0.16
N ILE A 87 -8.10 -4.20 0.46
CA ILE A 87 -6.80 -4.56 -0.10
C ILE A 87 -6.15 -5.57 0.84
N SER A 88 -5.72 -6.70 0.31
CA SER A 88 -4.95 -7.74 1.00
C SER A 88 -3.70 -8.09 0.19
N ASP A 89 -2.86 -8.98 0.72
CA ASP A 89 -1.61 -9.37 0.06
C ASP A 89 -1.85 -10.17 -1.24
N SER A 90 -2.98 -10.86 -1.35
CA SER A 90 -3.30 -11.75 -2.48
C SER A 90 -4.49 -11.31 -3.32
N SER A 91 -5.29 -10.35 -2.84
CA SER A 91 -6.53 -9.94 -3.51
C SER A 91 -6.93 -8.52 -3.16
N ALA A 92 -7.68 -7.88 -4.06
CA ALA A 92 -8.34 -6.62 -3.79
C ALA A 92 -9.76 -6.62 -4.37
N SER A 93 -10.68 -5.95 -3.69
CA SER A 93 -12.08 -5.81 -4.09
C SER A 93 -12.58 -4.41 -3.79
N ILE A 94 -13.65 -4.03 -4.48
CA ILE A 94 -14.32 -2.75 -4.28
C ILE A 94 -15.83 -2.93 -4.40
N ASP A 95 -16.55 -2.32 -3.47
CA ASP A 95 -17.99 -2.21 -3.49
C ASP A 95 -18.37 -0.74 -3.60
N TYR A 96 -19.47 -0.48 -4.29
CA TYR A 96 -20.13 0.83 -4.33
C TYR A 96 -21.52 0.72 -3.70
N PRO A 97 -21.63 0.68 -2.34
CA PRO A 97 -22.87 0.29 -1.67
C PRO A 97 -24.10 1.13 -2.03
N SER A 98 -23.95 2.44 -2.19
CA SER A 98 -25.03 3.35 -2.56
C SER A 98 -25.56 3.11 -3.98
N LEU A 99 -24.76 2.50 -4.85
CA LEU A 99 -25.15 2.10 -6.21
C LEU A 99 -25.64 0.64 -6.24
N GLY A 100 -25.17 -0.19 -5.32
CA GLY A 100 -25.51 -1.61 -5.25
C GLY A 100 -24.83 -2.43 -6.35
N CYS A 101 -23.57 -2.10 -6.65
CA CYS A 101 -22.67 -2.83 -7.55
C CYS A 101 -21.29 -2.97 -6.89
N GLY A 102 -20.41 -3.79 -7.47
CA GLY A 102 -19.06 -4.01 -6.96
C GLY A 102 -18.32 -5.09 -7.75
N GLY A 103 -17.04 -5.28 -7.43
CA GLY A 103 -16.13 -6.02 -8.27
C GLY A 103 -14.81 -6.43 -7.62
N SER A 104 -14.03 -7.17 -8.41
CA SER A 104 -12.65 -7.54 -8.11
C SER A 104 -11.67 -6.58 -8.76
N LEU A 105 -10.50 -6.41 -8.13
CA LEU A 105 -9.45 -5.54 -8.62
C LEU A 105 -8.20 -6.35 -8.96
N SER A 106 -7.81 -6.29 -10.23
CA SER A 106 -6.57 -6.92 -10.72
C SER A 106 -5.43 -5.91 -10.64
N GLN A 107 -4.42 -6.19 -9.82
CA GLN A 107 -3.28 -5.30 -9.66
C GLN A 107 -2.46 -5.21 -10.96
N THR A 108 -2.18 -3.99 -11.40
CA THR A 108 -1.35 -3.71 -12.59
C THR A 108 0.04 -3.16 -12.21
N SER A 109 0.16 -2.44 -11.11
CA SER A 109 1.42 -1.88 -10.60
C SER A 109 1.36 -1.66 -9.08
N ARG A 110 2.51 -1.69 -8.40
CA ARG A 110 2.62 -1.45 -6.95
C ARG A 110 3.99 -0.89 -6.56
N ASP A 111 3.98 0.04 -5.61
CA ASP A 111 5.12 0.42 -4.77
C ASP A 111 4.69 0.45 -3.28
N ASP A 112 5.57 0.91 -2.38
CA ASP A 112 5.33 0.95 -0.93
C ASP A 112 4.14 1.82 -0.51
N THR A 113 3.81 2.83 -1.31
CA THR A 113 2.79 3.84 -0.99
C THR A 113 1.72 3.97 -2.06
N SER A 114 1.84 3.29 -3.19
CA SER A 114 0.88 3.35 -4.28
C SER A 114 0.59 2.00 -4.92
N VAL A 115 -0.61 1.87 -5.48
CA VAL A 115 -1.03 0.68 -6.23
C VAL A 115 -2.01 1.09 -7.31
N GLU A 116 -1.90 0.44 -8.46
CA GLU A 116 -2.81 0.58 -9.59
C GLU A 116 -3.57 -0.72 -9.80
N TYR A 117 -4.85 -0.60 -10.13
CA TYR A 117 -5.72 -1.74 -10.41
C TYR A 117 -6.50 -1.53 -11.71
N HIS A 118 -6.75 -2.64 -12.39
CA HIS A 118 -7.83 -2.75 -13.35
C HIS A 118 -9.05 -3.36 -12.67
N GLU A 119 -10.20 -2.71 -12.77
CA GLU A 119 -11.45 -3.12 -12.16
C GLU A 119 -12.21 -4.10 -13.05
N SER A 120 -12.90 -5.06 -12.43
CA SER A 120 -13.92 -5.88 -13.09
C SER A 120 -15.15 -5.96 -12.19
N ILE A 121 -16.27 -5.38 -12.64
CA ILE A 121 -17.57 -5.38 -11.96
C ILE A 121 -18.17 -6.78 -12.03
N THR A 122 -18.27 -7.45 -10.89
CA THR A 122 -18.74 -8.83 -10.77
C THR A 122 -20.21 -8.94 -10.41
N TYR A 123 -20.83 -7.86 -9.91
CA TYR A 123 -22.27 -7.76 -9.71
C TYR A 123 -22.78 -6.32 -9.88
N GLY A 124 -24.06 -6.18 -10.28
CA GLY A 124 -24.68 -4.86 -10.51
C GLY A 124 -24.16 -4.16 -11.76
N GLN A 125 -23.80 -4.92 -12.81
CA GLN A 125 -23.25 -4.42 -14.07
C GLN A 125 -24.19 -3.45 -14.81
N ASP A 126 -25.49 -3.52 -14.54
CA ASP A 126 -26.49 -2.59 -15.06
C ASP A 126 -26.42 -1.20 -14.41
N LYS A 127 -25.65 -1.03 -13.33
CA LYS A 127 -25.61 0.19 -12.53
C LYS A 127 -24.27 0.91 -12.56
N CYS A 128 -23.21 0.24 -12.99
CA CYS A 128 -21.84 0.73 -12.86
C CYS A 128 -21.04 0.50 -14.14
N ILE A 129 -20.15 1.44 -14.43
CA ILE A 129 -19.23 1.35 -15.56
C ILE A 129 -18.19 0.28 -15.22
N ASP A 130 -18.01 -0.68 -16.12
CA ASP A 130 -17.03 -1.76 -15.97
C ASP A 130 -15.70 -1.45 -16.66
N GLY A 131 -14.61 -2.05 -16.19
CA GLY A 131 -13.28 -1.99 -16.82
C GLY A 131 -12.49 -0.70 -16.55
N GLY A 132 -12.83 0.05 -15.50
CA GLY A 132 -12.07 1.24 -15.12
C GLY A 132 -10.69 0.94 -14.53
N ASN A 133 -9.82 1.95 -14.53
CA ASN A 133 -8.51 1.88 -13.87
C ASN A 133 -8.52 2.72 -12.60
N ILE A 134 -8.03 2.14 -11.52
CA ILE A 134 -7.95 2.77 -10.20
C ILE A 134 -6.48 3.04 -9.86
N THR A 135 -6.19 4.24 -9.36
CA THR A 135 -4.92 4.55 -8.71
C THR A 135 -5.16 4.89 -7.26
N VAL A 136 -4.39 4.26 -6.38
CA VAL A 136 -4.44 4.46 -4.94
C VAL A 136 -3.08 4.97 -4.47
N ARG A 137 -3.07 6.00 -3.62
CA ARG A 137 -1.86 6.51 -2.96
C ARG A 137 -2.10 6.70 -1.47
N PHE A 138 -1.27 6.10 -0.64
CA PHE A 138 -1.27 6.30 0.80
C PHE A 138 -0.70 7.67 1.14
N PHE A 139 -1.47 8.48 1.86
CA PHE A 139 -1.02 9.79 2.33
C PHE A 139 -1.62 10.11 3.70
N LYS A 140 -0.74 10.33 4.69
CA LYS A 140 -1.11 10.72 6.06
C LYS A 140 -2.23 9.86 6.68
N GLY A 141 -2.14 8.54 6.51
CA GLY A 141 -3.10 7.58 7.09
C GLY A 141 -4.37 7.35 6.27
N ASN A 142 -4.51 7.99 5.10
CA ASN A 142 -5.65 7.85 4.21
C ASN A 142 -5.20 7.37 2.83
N LEU A 143 -6.14 6.94 2.00
CA LEU A 143 -5.91 6.71 0.58
C LEU A 143 -6.45 7.89 -0.23
N SER A 144 -5.58 8.52 -1.02
CA SER A 144 -6.02 9.24 -2.22
C SER A 144 -6.39 8.20 -3.27
N TRP A 145 -7.59 8.27 -3.79
CA TRP A 145 -8.15 7.29 -4.72
C TRP A 145 -8.66 8.02 -5.95
N THR A 146 -8.30 7.51 -7.13
CA THR A 146 -8.82 8.01 -8.40
C THR A 146 -9.24 6.84 -9.27
N TRP A 147 -10.30 7.05 -10.05
CA TRP A 147 -10.75 6.09 -11.05
C TRP A 147 -10.94 6.81 -12.38
N VAL A 148 -10.60 6.12 -13.46
CA VAL A 148 -10.84 6.57 -14.84
C VAL A 148 -11.41 5.43 -15.67
N GLY A 149 -12.41 5.73 -16.48
CA GLY A 149 -13.06 4.75 -17.34
C GLY A 149 -13.88 5.42 -18.43
N GLN A 150 -14.61 4.61 -19.19
CA GLN A 150 -15.39 5.08 -20.32
C GLN A 150 -16.68 4.26 -20.46
N ALA A 151 -17.78 4.94 -20.76
CA ALA A 151 -19.04 4.32 -21.14
C ALA A 151 -19.64 5.08 -22.33
N ASP A 152 -20.23 4.38 -23.30
CA ASP A 152 -20.88 4.97 -24.48
C ASP A 152 -20.04 6.01 -25.25
N GLY A 153 -18.72 5.77 -25.30
CA GLY A 153 -17.79 6.68 -25.98
C GLY A 153 -17.43 7.95 -25.18
N GLN A 154 -17.94 8.08 -23.96
CA GLN A 154 -17.71 9.22 -23.07
C GLN A 154 -16.78 8.85 -21.91
N PRO A 155 -15.71 9.62 -21.67
CA PRO A 155 -14.81 9.39 -20.54
C PRO A 155 -15.44 9.87 -19.23
N TYR A 156 -15.13 9.15 -18.16
CA TYR A 156 -15.52 9.45 -16.79
C TYR A 156 -14.29 9.39 -15.89
N ASN A 157 -14.24 10.28 -14.90
CA ASN A 157 -13.24 10.26 -13.85
C ASN A 157 -13.92 10.40 -12.49
N ALA A 158 -13.39 9.73 -11.48
CA ALA A 158 -13.84 9.89 -10.10
C ALA A 158 -12.65 10.06 -9.15
N VAL A 159 -12.86 10.80 -8.07
CA VAL A 159 -11.85 11.04 -7.04
C VAL A 159 -12.45 10.84 -5.66
N ALA A 160 -11.65 10.34 -4.73
CA ALA A 160 -12.05 10.15 -3.34
C ALA A 160 -10.87 10.25 -2.38
N VAL A 161 -11.18 10.51 -1.12
CA VAL A 161 -10.28 10.22 0.01
C VAL A 161 -10.91 9.11 0.82
N LEU A 162 -10.24 7.95 0.89
CA LEU A 162 -10.70 6.82 1.67
C LEU A 162 -10.00 6.77 3.03
N LYS A 163 -10.79 6.59 4.08
CA LYS A 163 -10.34 6.44 5.46
C LYS A 163 -10.39 4.98 5.86
N ARG A 164 -9.52 4.59 6.79
CA ARG A 164 -9.54 3.23 7.33
C ARG A 164 -10.89 2.97 8.03
N LYS A 165 -11.49 1.81 7.76
CA LYS A 165 -12.75 1.37 8.39
C LYS A 165 -12.53 0.94 9.83
#